data_AF-A0A914EP15-F1
#
_entry.id   AF-A0A914EP15-F1
#
_cell.length_a   1.000
_cell.length_b   1.000
_cell.length_c   1.000
_cell.angle_alpha   90.00
_cell.angle_beta   90.00
_cell.angle_gamma   90.00
#
_symmetry.space_group_name_H-M   'P 1'
#
loop_
_entity.id
_entity.type
_entity.pdbx_description
1 polymer ?
#
loop_
_entity_poly.entity_id
_entity_poly.type
_entity_poly.pdbx_seq_one_letter_code
_entity_poly.pdbx_strand_id
1 'polypeptide(L)'
;MFGFLMLVFVILIITCSEATILLAYFHLCAEDYHWWWRSFLTSGFTAVYLFIYCIHYFTSKLTISGTISTILYFSYTGIFVFLFFLMTGTVGFFASYFFVQKIYGSIKVD
;
A
#
# COMPACT_ATOMS: atom_id res chain seq x y z
N MET A 1 -11.93 -15.19 -15.34
CA MET A 1 -10.73 -14.90 -14.52
C MET A 1 -10.49 -13.40 -14.34
N PHE A 2 -10.51 -12.58 -15.41
CA PHE A 2 -10.23 -11.14 -15.34
C PHE A 2 -11.17 -10.34 -14.39
N GLY A 3 -12.46 -10.67 -14.35
CA GLY A 3 -13.43 -9.98 -13.49
C GLY A 3 -13.19 -10.15 -11.98
N PHE A 4 -12.73 -11.32 -11.54
CA PHE A 4 -12.42 -11.57 -10.12
C PHE A 4 -11.19 -10.76 -9.67
N LEU A 5 -10.14 -10.72 -10.51
CA LEU A 5 -8.94 -9.92 -10.24
C LEU A 5 -9.27 -8.43 -10.13
N MET A 6 -10.16 -7.90 -10.99
CA MET A 6 -10.61 -6.52 -10.90
C MET A 6 -11.36 -6.24 -9.60
N LEU A 7 -12.24 -7.15 -9.17
CA LEU A 7 -12.97 -7.02 -7.91
C LEU A 7 -12.00 -7.00 -6.72
N VAL A 8 -11.05 -7.95 -6.68
CA VAL A 8 -10.01 -8.02 -5.63
C VAL A 8 -9.17 -6.75 -5.60
N PHE A 9 -8.87 -6.17 -6.76
CA PHE A 9 -8.14 -4.91 -6.85
C PHE A 9 -8.93 -3.73 -6.28
N VAL A 10 -10.24 -3.66 -6.54
CA VAL A 10 -11.11 -2.60 -6.00
C VAL A 10 -11.22 -2.69 -4.48
N ILE A 11 -11.45 -3.89 -3.92
CA ILE A 11 -11.53 -4.04 -2.46
C ILE A 11 -10.19 -3.70 -1.79
N LEU A 12 -9.06 -4.02 -2.43
CA LEU A 12 -7.74 -3.68 -1.92
C LEU A 12 -7.58 -2.16 -1.81
N ILE A 13 -7.98 -1.40 -2.85
CA ILE A 13 -7.98 0.06 -2.81
C ILE A 13 -8.85 0.58 -1.66
N ILE A 14 -10.08 0.08 -1.52
CA ILE A 14 -11.02 0.53 -0.49
C ILE A 14 -10.44 0.29 0.91
N THR A 15 -9.99 -0.94 1.19
CA THR A 15 -9.43 -1.29 2.51
C THR A 15 -8.14 -0.54 2.80
N CYS A 16 -7.27 -0.33 1.81
CA CYS A 16 -6.08 0.50 1.97
C CYS A 16 -6.45 1.95 2.32
N SER A 17 -7.42 2.54 1.62
CA SER A 17 -7.91 3.89 1.90
C SER A 17 -8.51 3.99 3.31
N GLU A 18 -9.36 3.05 3.71
CA GLU A 18 -9.99 3.01 5.03
C GLU A 18 -8.95 2.93 6.16
N ALA A 19 -7.99 2.01 6.06
CA ALA A 19 -6.94 1.85 7.06
C ALA A 19 -6.10 3.13 7.22
N THR A 20 -5.76 3.81 6.11
CA THR A 20 -5.03 5.09 6.18
C THR A 20 -5.82 6.22 6.80
N ILE A 21 -7.14 6.29 6.55
CA ILE A 21 -8.00 7.32 7.14
C ILE A 21 -8.14 7.12 8.65
N LEU A 22 -8.34 5.87 9.09
CA LEU A 22 -8.44 5.53 10.52
C LEU A 22 -7.15 5.90 11.27
N LEU A 23 -6.00 5.55 10.71
CA LEU A 23 -4.70 5.90 11.29
C LEU A 23 -4.46 7.41 11.32
N ALA A 24 -4.81 8.11 10.25
CA ALA A 24 -4.73 9.58 10.22
C ALA A 24 -5.62 10.19 11.31
N TYR A 25 -6.84 9.68 11.49
CA TYR A 25 -7.76 10.14 12.55
C TYR A 25 -7.17 9.95 13.95
N PHE A 26 -6.64 8.78 14.27
CA PHE A 26 -5.97 8.54 15.56
C PHE A 26 -4.77 9.47 15.78
N HIS A 27 -3.99 9.74 14.73
CA HIS A 27 -2.87 10.69 14.80
C HIS A 27 -3.35 12.13 15.07
N LEU A 28 -4.46 12.56 14.45
CA LEU A 28 -5.05 13.87 14.74
C LEU A 28 -5.57 13.95 16.20
N CYS A 29 -6.16 12.88 16.73
CA CYS A 29 -6.57 12.82 18.15
C CYS A 29 -5.37 12.85 19.12
N ALA A 30 -4.19 12.40 18.68
CA ALA A 30 -2.96 12.43 19.47
C ALA A 30 -2.18 13.74 19.34
N GLU A 31 -2.75 14.78 18.70
CA GLU A 31 -2.10 16.07 18.42
C GLU A 31 -0.81 15.99 17.57
N ASP A 32 -0.57 14.85 16.91
CA ASP A 32 0.61 14.62 16.09
C ASP A 32 0.35 15.01 14.62
N TYR A 33 0.81 16.20 14.24
CA TYR A 33 0.60 16.76 12.89
C TYR A 33 1.50 16.16 11.79
N HIS A 34 2.35 15.17 12.09
CA HIS A 34 3.23 14.50 11.12
C HIS A 34 2.53 13.36 10.35
N TRP A 35 1.30 13.58 9.88
CA TRP A 35 0.44 12.54 9.29
C TRP A 35 0.84 12.14 7.85
N TRP A 36 1.53 13.01 7.11
CA TRP A 36 1.83 12.82 5.67
C TRP A 36 2.71 11.60 5.38
N TRP A 37 3.90 11.54 5.99
CA TRP A 37 4.86 10.46 5.74
C TRP A 37 4.40 9.12 6.33
N ARG A 38 3.70 9.15 7.47
CA ARG A 38 3.20 7.95 8.12
C ARG A 38 2.06 7.31 7.33
N SER A 39 1.09 8.10 6.86
CA SER A 39 -0.03 7.58 6.05
C SER A 39 0.43 6.93 4.75
N PHE A 40 1.47 7.50 4.11
CA PHE A 40 2.10 6.92 2.92
C PHE A 40 2.80 5.58 3.25
N LEU A 41 3.56 5.53 4.36
CA LEU A 41 4.28 4.31 4.74
C LEU A 41 3.34 3.17 5.15
N THR A 42 2.23 3.47 5.84
CA THR A 42 1.34 2.42 6.35
C THR A 42 0.53 1.74 5.26
N SER A 43 0.06 2.49 4.24
CA SER A 43 -0.59 1.90 3.07
C SER A 43 0.40 1.14 2.18
N GLY A 44 1.62 1.67 2.01
CA GLY A 44 2.69 1.01 1.26
C GLY A 44 3.16 -0.32 1.88
N PHE A 45 3.01 -0.51 3.19
CA PHE A 45 3.50 -1.72 3.89
C PHE A 45 2.91 -3.04 3.34
N THR A 46 1.74 -2.97 2.69
CA THR A 46 1.14 -4.12 1.96
C THR A 46 2.07 -4.70 0.89
N ALA A 47 2.92 -3.90 0.26
CA ALA A 47 3.90 -4.37 -0.71
C ALA A 47 5.04 -5.17 -0.06
N VAL A 48 5.36 -4.90 1.22
CA VAL A 48 6.36 -5.69 1.97
C VAL A 48 5.86 -7.12 2.16
N TYR A 49 4.56 -7.29 2.41
CA TYR A 49 3.95 -8.62 2.48
C TYR A 49 4.09 -9.38 1.15
N LEU A 50 3.84 -8.70 0.01
CA LEU A 50 4.04 -9.28 -1.32
C LEU A 50 5.51 -9.66 -1.58
N PHE A 51 6.46 -8.84 -1.12
CA PHE A 51 7.88 -9.16 -1.23
C PHE A 51 8.26 -10.45 -0.50
N ILE A 52 7.81 -10.60 0.75
CA ILE A 52 8.05 -11.81 1.56
C ILE A 52 7.41 -13.03 0.89
N TYR A 53 6.19 -12.88 0.35
CA TYR A 53 5.51 -13.94 -0.38
C TYR A 53 6.31 -14.40 -1.61
N CYS A 54 6.87 -13.47 -2.38
CA CYS A 54 7.68 -13.81 -3.54
C CYS A 54 8.99 -14.53 -3.19
N ILE A 55 9.61 -14.22 -2.04
CA ILE A 55 10.77 -14.95 -1.51
C ILE A 55 10.34 -16.37 -1.11
N HIS A 56 9.25 -16.51 -0.37
CA HIS A 56 8.75 -17.82 0.04
C HIS A 56 8.38 -18.70 -1.16
N TYR A 57 7.80 -18.11 -2.21
CA TYR A 57 7.48 -18.78 -3.47
C TYR A 57 8.75 -19.24 -4.21
N PHE A 58 9.79 -18.40 -4.23
CA PHE A 58 11.08 -18.75 -4.79
C PHE A 58 11.69 -19.98 -4.10
N THR A 59 11.66 -20.04 -2.77
CA THR A 59 12.23 -21.16 -2.00
C THR A 59 11.39 -22.43 -2.07
N SER A 60 10.06 -22.33 -2.04
CA SER A 60 9.17 -23.49 -1.86
C SER A 60 8.71 -24.16 -3.16
N LYS A 61 8.72 -23.43 -4.28
CA LYS A 61 8.09 -23.88 -5.53
C LYS A 61 8.98 -23.79 -6.76
N LEU A 62 10.02 -22.95 -6.75
CA LEU A 62 10.90 -22.78 -7.91
C LEU A 62 12.12 -23.72 -7.82
N THR A 63 12.07 -24.84 -8.54
CA THR A 63 13.26 -25.65 -8.86
C THR A 63 13.95 -25.08 -10.10
N ILE A 64 14.48 -23.86 -10.00
CA ILE A 64 15.20 -23.21 -11.10
C ILE A 64 16.70 -23.47 -10.93
N SER A 65 17.26 -24.31 -11.79
CA SER A 65 18.67 -24.71 -11.78
C SER A 65 19.62 -23.69 -12.43
N GLY A 66 19.12 -22.52 -12.88
CA GLY A 66 19.89 -21.53 -13.63
C GLY A 66 20.03 -20.19 -12.90
N THR A 67 21.29 -19.78 -12.65
CA THR A 67 21.62 -18.51 -11.97
C THR A 67 21.04 -17.27 -12.69
N ILE A 68 21.01 -17.28 -14.02
CA ILE A 68 20.49 -16.16 -14.82
C ILE A 68 18.97 -15.99 -14.61
N SER A 69 18.22 -17.09 -14.58
CA SER A 69 16.76 -17.06 -14.36
C SER A 69 16.39 -16.57 -12.97
N THR A 70 17.19 -16.89 -11.96
CA THR A 70 17.03 -16.38 -10.59
C THR A 70 17.21 -14.87 -10.51
N ILE A 71 18.25 -14.33 -11.15
CA ILE A 71 18.51 -12.88 -11.17
C ILE A 71 17.39 -12.14 -11.90
N LEU A 72 16.90 -12.67 -13.02
CA LEU A 72 15.78 -12.10 -13.74
C LEU A 72 14.50 -12.09 -12.89
N TYR A 73 14.16 -13.21 -12.24
CA TYR A 73 12.99 -13.29 -11.37
C TYR A 73 13.03 -12.26 -10.25
N PHE A 74 14.16 -12.14 -9.55
CA PHE A 74 14.29 -11.20 -8.44
C PHE A 74 14.22 -9.74 -8.90
N SER A 75 14.82 -9.43 -10.06
CA SER A 75 14.78 -8.09 -10.66
C SER A 75 13.36 -7.68 -11.04
N TYR A 76 12.62 -8.55 -11.75
CA TYR A 76 11.23 -8.28 -12.14
C TYR A 76 10.31 -8.16 -10.94
N THR A 77 10.46 -9.06 -9.97
CA THR A 77 9.66 -9.04 -8.74
C THR A 77 9.94 -7.78 -7.93
N GLY A 78 11.21 -7.37 -7.82
CA GLY A 78 11.61 -6.15 -7.11
C GLY A 78 10.97 -4.90 -7.73
N ILE A 79 11.04 -4.77 -9.06
CA ILE A 79 10.40 -3.65 -9.78
C ILE A 79 8.89 -3.67 -9.56
N PHE A 80 8.25 -4.83 -9.65
CA PHE A 80 6.80 -4.97 -9.47
C PHE A 80 6.35 -4.58 -8.06
N VAL A 81 7.02 -5.10 -7.02
CA VAL A 81 6.73 -4.76 -5.62
C VAL A 81 6.95 -3.27 -5.36
N PHE A 82 8.02 -2.68 -5.92
CA PHE A 82 8.28 -1.26 -5.77
C PHE A 82 7.19 -0.38 -6.41
N LEU A 83 6.74 -0.73 -7.61
CA LEU A 83 5.62 -0.04 -8.25
C LEU A 83 4.32 -0.20 -7.46
N PHE A 84 4.06 -1.39 -6.93
CA PHE A 84 2.88 -1.66 -6.10
C PHE A 84 2.91 -0.87 -4.78
N PHE A 85 4.08 -0.75 -4.16
CA PHE A 85 4.33 0.08 -2.99
C PHE A 85 3.99 1.54 -3.27
N LEU A 86 4.51 2.10 -4.36
CA LEU A 86 4.24 3.49 -4.76
C LEU A 86 2.75 3.70 -5.06
N MET A 87 2.14 2.82 -5.85
CA MET A 87 0.73 2.94 -6.23
C MET A 87 -0.20 2.93 -5.00
N THR A 88 -0.02 1.95 -4.12
CA THR A 88 -0.85 1.81 -2.91
C THR A 88 -0.59 2.94 -1.92
N GLY A 89 0.67 3.35 -1.77
CA GLY A 89 1.08 4.49 -0.95
C GLY A 89 0.44 5.81 -1.42
N THR A 90 0.46 6.09 -2.72
CA THR A 90 -0.14 7.31 -3.29
C THR A 90 -1.66 7.33 -3.09
N VAL A 91 -2.35 6.21 -3.30
CA VAL A 91 -3.81 6.13 -3.10
C VAL A 91 -4.19 6.37 -1.64
N GLY A 92 -3.48 5.75 -0.69
CA GLY A 92 -3.69 5.97 0.74
C GLY A 92 -3.42 7.42 1.15
N PHE A 93 -2.36 8.02 0.60
CA PHE A 93 -2.01 9.41 0.85
C PHE A 93 -3.09 10.40 0.36
N PHE A 94 -3.58 10.24 -0.88
CA PHE A 94 -4.66 11.09 -1.42
C PHE A 94 -5.96 10.93 -0.63
N ALA A 95 -6.32 9.70 -0.22
CA ALA A 95 -7.51 9.45 0.58
C ALA A 95 -7.46 10.20 1.93
N SER A 96 -6.35 10.09 2.67
CA SER A 96 -6.17 10.83 3.92
C SER A 96 -6.16 12.35 3.70
N TYR A 97 -5.58 12.84 2.60
CA TYR A 97 -5.57 14.27 2.30
C TYR A 97 -6.98 14.86 2.09
N PHE A 98 -7.81 14.18 1.28
CA PHE A 98 -9.21 14.57 1.10
C PHE A 98 -10.00 14.52 2.40
N PHE A 99 -9.76 13.52 3.26
CA PHE A 99 -10.43 13.39 4.55
C PHE A 99 -10.07 14.54 5.50
N VAL A 100 -8.79 14.88 5.62
CA VAL A 100 -8.32 15.98 6.46
C VAL A 100 -8.91 17.32 6.00
N GLN A 101 -8.90 17.60 4.68
CA GLN A 101 -9.55 18.80 4.14
C GLN A 101 -11.04 18.88 4.45
N LYS A 102 -11.74 17.73 4.43
CA LYS A 102 -13.17 17.66 4.78
C LYS A 102 -13.43 17.94 6.26
N ILE A 103 -12.59 17.44 7.16
CA ILE A 103 -12.71 17.72 8.61
C ILE A 103 -12.50 19.22 8.86
N TYR A 104 -11.37 19.79 8.39
CA TYR A 104 -11.07 21.20 8.63
C TYR A 104 -12.05 22.15 7.94
N GLY A 105 -12.61 21.79 6.78
CA GLY A 105 -13.65 22.58 6.11
C GLY A 105 -15.04 22.46 6.75
N SER A 106 -15.29 21.42 7.55
CA SER A 106 -16.56 21.24 8.28
C SER A 106 -16.55 21.91 9.66
N ILE A 107 -15.38 22.29 10.18
CA ILE A 107 -15.26 23.16 11.34
C ILE A 107 -15.70 24.55 10.89
N LYS A 108 -17.00 24.82 11.01
CA LYS A 108 -17.52 26.18 11.02
C LYS A 108 -16.92 26.87 12.24
N VAL A 109 -16.16 27.92 11.97
CA VAL A 109 -15.84 28.95 12.95
C VAL A 109 -17.16 29.66 13.23
N ASP A 110 -17.95 29.13 14.17
CA ASP A 110 -18.84 29.95 14.99
C ASP A 110 -18.02 30.51 16.17
#